data_AF-A0A1W1X8N5-F1
#
_entry.id   AF-A0A1W1X8N5-F1
#
_cell.length_a   1.000
_cell.length_b   1.000
_cell.length_c   1.000
_cell.angle_alpha   90.00
_cell.angle_beta   90.00
_cell.angle_gamma   90.00
#
_symmetry.space_group_name_H-M   'P 1'
#
loop_
_entity.id
_entity.type
_entity.pdbx_description
1 polymer ?
#
loop_
_entity_poly.entity_id
_entity_poly.type
_entity_poly.pdbx_seq_one_letter_code
_entity_poly.pdbx_strand_id
1 'polypeptide(L)'
;MLTRTQFTLLLGLLWGPFILGGLATLAGPAGPVPTLNDAHCLALLGQELLQLAIGCGFLLLVGWPLPPLQLNITVRQSLGGLLLFGLAYLLTLLGQQLAVALGADASALTTLLAQINVSWPVATLVSLVNGSFEELVLVWLIFARLGHHGTGFAVGISVLLRVLAHVYQGPVGVTGVFIFALLMALAYARYRRIWPLILAHALTDLLALLQ
;
A
#
# COMPACT_ATOMS: atom_id res chain seq x y z
N MET A 1 -16.57 5.80 18.64
CA MET A 1 -15.29 5.27 18.10
C MET A 1 -15.39 3.76 18.01
N LEU A 2 -14.78 3.13 17.00
CA LEU A 2 -14.75 1.65 16.90
C LEU A 2 -14.12 1.02 18.15
N THR A 3 -14.76 -0.02 18.70
CA THR A 3 -14.14 -0.85 19.74
C THR A 3 -12.87 -1.53 19.19
N ARG A 4 -12.00 -2.03 20.08
CA ARG A 4 -10.79 -2.76 19.66
C ARG A 4 -11.17 -3.94 18.75
N THR A 5 -12.16 -4.73 19.14
CA THR A 5 -12.66 -5.87 18.37
C THR A 5 -13.20 -5.45 17.00
N GLN A 6 -14.04 -4.40 16.93
CA GLN A 6 -14.59 -3.92 15.67
C GLN A 6 -13.49 -3.45 14.70
N PHE A 7 -12.48 -2.76 15.22
CA PHE A 7 -11.36 -2.31 14.39
C PHE A 7 -10.50 -3.48 13.89
N THR A 8 -10.18 -4.45 14.74
CA THR A 8 -9.44 -5.64 14.33
C THR A 8 -10.20 -6.44 13.28
N LEU A 9 -11.53 -6.59 13.42
CA LEU A 9 -12.37 -7.26 12.42
C LEU A 9 -12.38 -6.49 11.09
N LEU A 10 -12.60 -5.18 11.13
CA LEU A 10 -12.57 -4.33 9.93
C LEU A 10 -11.22 -4.43 9.20
N LEU A 11 -10.12 -4.32 9.94
CA LEU A 11 -8.77 -4.42 9.37
C LEU A 11 -8.49 -5.83 8.83
N GLY A 12 -8.95 -6.87 9.51
CA GLY A 12 -8.86 -8.25 9.05
C GLY A 12 -9.63 -8.48 7.75
N LEU A 13 -10.83 -7.90 7.59
CA LEU A 13 -11.62 -7.98 6.36
C LEU A 13 -10.96 -7.24 5.20
N LEU A 14 -10.46 -6.02 5.46
CA LEU A 14 -9.87 -5.16 4.44
C LEU A 14 -8.47 -5.60 4.02
N TRP A 15 -7.63 -6.02 4.98
CA TRP A 15 -6.20 -6.22 4.74
C TRP A 15 -5.69 -7.63 5.05
N GLY A 16 -6.45 -8.43 5.80
CA GLY A 16 -6.07 -9.79 6.20
C GLY A 16 -5.71 -10.72 5.03
N PRO A 17 -6.51 -10.77 3.95
CA PRO A 17 -6.19 -11.61 2.78
C PRO A 17 -4.83 -11.28 2.15
N PHE A 18 -4.43 -10.01 2.09
CA PHE A 18 -3.12 -9.62 1.54
C PHE A 18 -1.96 -10.05 2.44
N ILE A 19 -2.11 -9.92 3.76
CA ILE A 19 -1.11 -10.44 4.72
C ILE A 19 -0.98 -11.95 4.58
N LEU A 20 -2.10 -12.68 4.54
CA LEU A 20 -2.08 -14.13 4.39
C LEU A 20 -1.45 -14.55 3.06
N GLY A 21 -1.77 -13.86 1.97
CA GLY A 21 -1.16 -14.09 0.65
C GLY A 21 0.36 -13.86 0.67
N GLY A 22 0.81 -12.76 1.26
CA GLY A 22 2.23 -12.47 1.45
C GLY A 22 2.92 -13.56 2.27
N LEU A 23 2.42 -13.87 3.47
CA LEU A 23 3.03 -14.85 4.37
C LEU A 23 3.01 -16.28 3.81
N ALA A 24 2.02 -16.65 3.01
CA ALA A 24 1.95 -17.97 2.37
C ALA A 24 3.18 -18.25 1.48
N THR A 25 3.80 -17.20 0.92
CA THR A 25 5.03 -17.35 0.11
C THR A 25 6.26 -17.75 0.93
N LEU A 26 6.23 -17.54 2.25
CA LEU A 26 7.30 -17.95 3.17
C LEU A 26 7.17 -19.40 3.64
N ALA A 27 5.98 -20.00 3.52
CA ALA A 27 5.65 -21.32 4.07
C ALA A 27 5.81 -22.48 3.07
N GLY A 28 6.11 -22.20 1.80
CA GLY A 28 6.26 -23.19 0.73
C GLY A 28 7.60 -23.07 -0.02
N PRO A 29 7.96 -24.06 -0.87
CA PRO A 29 9.05 -23.87 -1.84
C PRO A 29 8.70 -22.63 -2.65
N ALA A 30 9.59 -21.61 -2.65
CA ALA A 30 9.38 -20.27 -3.21
C ALA A 30 8.23 -20.26 -4.21
N GLY A 31 7.02 -19.94 -3.72
CA GLY A 31 5.81 -20.00 -4.54
C GLY A 31 6.04 -19.20 -5.82
N PRO A 32 5.46 -19.59 -6.96
CA PRO A 32 5.71 -18.88 -8.20
C PRO A 32 5.43 -17.40 -7.97
N VAL A 33 6.44 -16.58 -8.25
CA VAL A 33 6.29 -15.13 -8.23
C VAL A 33 5.07 -14.79 -9.08
N PRO A 34 4.12 -13.99 -8.57
CA PRO A 34 2.88 -13.74 -9.30
C PRO A 34 3.19 -13.06 -10.63
N THR A 35 2.65 -13.63 -11.71
CA THR A 35 2.68 -12.97 -13.02
C THR A 35 1.68 -11.83 -13.03
N LEU A 36 2.15 -10.60 -13.19
CA LEU A 36 1.29 -9.42 -13.27
C LEU A 36 0.85 -9.20 -14.71
N ASN A 37 -0.38 -9.61 -15.02
CA ASN A 37 -1.04 -9.37 -16.30
C ASN A 37 -2.41 -8.73 -16.09
N ASP A 38 -3.05 -8.30 -17.19
CA ASP A 38 -4.36 -7.63 -17.12
C ASP A 38 -5.40 -8.39 -16.31
N ALA A 39 -5.50 -9.71 -16.49
CA ALA A 39 -6.48 -10.54 -15.80
C ALA A 39 -6.21 -10.58 -14.28
N HIS A 40 -4.95 -10.74 -13.89
CA HIS A 40 -4.54 -10.72 -12.49
C HIS A 40 -4.78 -9.34 -11.84
N CYS A 41 -4.37 -8.27 -12.52
CA CYS A 41 -4.57 -6.89 -12.08
C CYS A 41 -6.05 -6.53 -11.92
N LEU A 42 -6.91 -6.94 -12.85
CA LEU A 42 -8.36 -6.75 -12.73
C LEU A 42 -8.98 -7.60 -11.61
N ALA A 43 -8.46 -8.81 -11.36
CA ALA A 43 -8.90 -9.64 -10.23
C ALA A 43 -8.55 -8.99 -8.88
N LEU A 44 -7.33 -8.44 -8.74
CA LEU A 44 -6.92 -7.66 -7.56
C LEU A 44 -7.84 -6.46 -7.34
N LEU A 45 -8.11 -5.68 -8.39
CA LEU A 45 -9.03 -4.55 -8.32
C LEU A 45 -10.44 -4.98 -7.91
N GLY A 46 -10.94 -6.10 -8.44
CA GLY A 46 -12.22 -6.67 -8.03
C GLY A 46 -12.27 -7.06 -6.56
N GLN A 47 -11.17 -7.65 -6.05
CA GLN A 47 -11.03 -7.99 -4.62
C GLN A 47 -11.04 -6.73 -3.74
N GLU A 48 -10.29 -5.70 -4.10
CA GLU A 48 -10.22 -4.44 -3.35
C GLU A 48 -11.56 -3.72 -3.28
N LEU A 49 -12.27 -3.65 -4.42
CA LEU A 49 -13.61 -3.06 -4.47
C LEU A 49 -14.61 -3.85 -3.61
N LEU A 50 -14.54 -5.18 -3.63
CA LEU A 50 -15.36 -6.04 -2.79
C LEU A 50 -15.05 -5.81 -1.30
N GLN A 51 -13.76 -5.78 -0.93
CA GLN A 51 -13.33 -5.52 0.44
C GLN A 51 -13.76 -4.12 0.91
N LEU A 52 -13.61 -3.10 0.07
CA LEU A 52 -14.07 -1.75 0.35
C LEU A 52 -15.58 -1.72 0.57
N ALA A 53 -16.37 -2.40 -0.26
CA ALA A 53 -17.81 -2.51 -0.10
C ALA A 53 -18.18 -3.20 1.23
N ILE A 54 -17.51 -4.30 1.58
CA ILE A 54 -17.69 -5.00 2.86
C ILE A 54 -17.33 -4.09 4.04
N GLY A 55 -16.19 -3.40 3.96
CA GLY A 55 -15.73 -2.46 5.00
C GLY A 55 -16.70 -1.30 5.20
N CYS A 56 -17.17 -0.68 4.11
CA CYS A 56 -18.19 0.36 4.16
C CYS A 56 -19.50 -0.17 4.78
N GLY A 57 -19.96 -1.35 4.36
CA GLY A 57 -21.14 -2.00 4.94
C GLY A 57 -20.98 -2.26 6.44
N PHE A 58 -19.82 -2.79 6.86
CA PHE A 58 -19.51 -2.98 8.27
C PHE A 58 -19.55 -1.66 9.06
N LEU A 59 -18.94 -0.60 8.53
CA LEU A 59 -18.90 0.72 9.17
C LEU A 59 -20.30 1.35 9.31
N LEU A 60 -21.15 1.17 8.31
CA LEU A 60 -22.57 1.56 8.36
C LEU A 60 -23.32 0.78 9.44
N LEU A 61 -23.13 -0.54 9.51
CA LEU A 61 -23.80 -1.40 10.50
C LEU A 61 -23.41 -1.06 11.95
N VAL A 62 -22.15 -0.71 12.19
CA VAL A 62 -21.68 -0.32 13.54
C VAL A 62 -21.88 1.18 13.84
N GLY A 63 -22.49 1.93 12.91
CA GLY A 63 -22.79 3.35 13.08
C GLY A 63 -21.56 4.23 13.28
N TRP A 64 -20.41 3.88 12.70
CA TRP A 64 -19.21 4.70 12.83
C TRP A 64 -19.23 5.84 11.81
N PRO A 65 -19.28 7.11 12.24
CA PRO A 65 -19.12 8.21 11.31
C PRO A 65 -17.68 8.19 10.79
N LEU A 66 -17.52 8.00 9.48
CA LEU A 66 -16.21 8.13 8.83
C LEU A 66 -15.65 9.52 9.17
N PRO A 67 -14.40 9.62 9.67
CA PRO A 67 -13.74 10.90 9.75
C PRO A 67 -13.79 11.60 8.38
N PRO A 68 -13.81 12.93 8.32
CA PRO A 68 -13.72 13.60 7.04
C PRO A 68 -12.41 13.18 6.35
N LEU A 69 -12.53 12.57 5.18
CA LEU A 69 -11.39 12.09 4.40
C LEU A 69 -10.45 13.24 3.99
N GLN A 70 -11.01 14.46 3.89
CA GLN A 70 -10.27 15.67 3.55
C GLN A 70 -9.44 15.52 2.28
N LEU A 71 -10.02 14.95 1.21
CA LEU A 71 -9.35 14.77 -0.09
C LEU A 71 -8.69 16.07 -0.56
N ASN A 72 -9.41 17.21 -0.56
CA ASN A 72 -8.87 18.55 -0.87
C ASN A 72 -7.97 18.55 -2.12
N ILE A 73 -8.50 18.06 -3.24
CA ILE A 73 -7.80 18.03 -4.52
C ILE A 73 -7.57 19.48 -4.98
N THR A 74 -6.31 19.91 -4.96
CA THR A 74 -5.89 21.25 -5.36
C THR A 74 -4.53 21.16 -6.04
N VAL A 75 -4.18 22.14 -6.88
CA VAL A 75 -2.87 22.19 -7.55
C VAL A 75 -1.72 22.07 -6.54
N ARG A 76 -1.80 22.79 -5.41
CA ARG A 76 -0.78 22.73 -4.34
C ARG A 76 -0.61 21.30 -3.79
N GLN A 77 -1.71 20.61 -3.51
CA GLN A 77 -1.66 19.25 -2.99
C GLN A 77 -1.17 18.25 -4.05
N SER A 78 -1.56 18.43 -5.32
CA SER A 78 -1.06 17.61 -6.42
C SER A 78 0.44 17.81 -6.66
N LEU A 79 0.95 19.05 -6.58
CA LEU A 79 2.39 19.31 -6.61
C LEU A 79 3.11 18.65 -5.43
N GLY A 80 2.51 18.69 -4.23
CA GLY A 80 3.01 17.94 -3.08
C GLY A 80 3.06 16.43 -3.32
N GLY A 81 2.05 15.86 -3.98
CA GLY A 81 2.04 14.45 -4.38
C GLY A 81 3.11 14.11 -5.41
N LEU A 82 3.34 14.97 -6.41
CA LEU A 82 4.42 14.78 -7.38
C LEU A 82 5.82 14.81 -6.73
N LEU A 83 6.04 15.74 -5.79
CA LEU A 83 7.29 15.78 -5.04
C LEU A 83 7.46 14.55 -4.15
N LEU A 84 6.39 14.12 -3.50
CA LEU A 84 6.39 12.92 -2.65
C LEU A 84 6.67 11.66 -3.48
N PHE A 85 6.06 11.54 -4.67
CA PHE A 85 6.38 10.49 -5.64
C PHE A 85 7.86 10.46 -6.00
N GLY A 86 8.42 11.59 -6.44
CA GLY A 86 9.83 11.65 -6.83
C GLY A 86 10.78 11.29 -5.68
N LEU A 87 10.49 11.76 -4.47
CA LEU A 87 11.26 11.42 -3.28
C LEU A 87 11.12 9.94 -2.91
N ALA A 88 9.90 9.40 -2.92
CA ALA A 88 9.64 7.99 -2.62
C ALA A 88 10.36 7.08 -3.60
N TYR A 89 10.25 7.37 -4.90
CA TYR A 89 10.91 6.62 -5.95
C TYR A 89 12.44 6.63 -5.77
N LEU A 90 13.04 7.80 -5.57
CA LEU A 90 14.48 7.94 -5.39
C LEU A 90 14.98 7.18 -4.15
N LEU A 91 14.34 7.35 -2.99
CA LEU A 91 14.78 6.71 -1.75
C LEU A 91 14.58 5.19 -1.80
N THR A 92 13.50 4.72 -2.41
CA THR A 92 13.26 3.29 -2.65
C THR A 92 14.37 2.70 -3.52
N LEU A 93 14.73 3.35 -4.64
CA LEU A 93 15.82 2.89 -5.49
C LEU A 93 17.16 2.85 -4.75
N LEU A 94 17.51 3.92 -4.04
CA LEU A 94 18.77 3.97 -3.28
C LEU A 94 18.82 2.91 -2.18
N GLY A 95 17.70 2.70 -1.48
CA GLY A 95 17.60 1.68 -0.44
C GLY A 95 17.72 0.26 -0.99
N GLN A 96 17.09 -0.03 -2.13
CA GLN A 96 17.23 -1.31 -2.81
C GLN A 96 18.67 -1.56 -3.29
N GLN A 97 19.31 -0.55 -3.88
CA GLN A 97 20.72 -0.64 -4.30
C GLN A 97 21.65 -0.87 -3.11
N LEU A 98 21.42 -0.17 -1.98
CA LEU A 98 22.18 -0.38 -0.77
C LEU A 98 21.98 -1.80 -0.21
N ALA A 99 20.74 -2.31 -0.20
CA ALA A 99 20.46 -3.67 0.24
C ALA A 99 21.22 -4.70 -0.60
N VAL A 100 21.22 -4.55 -1.93
CA VAL A 100 22.02 -5.40 -2.84
C VAL A 100 23.51 -5.28 -2.55
N ALA A 101 24.03 -4.06 -2.37
CA ALA A 101 25.44 -3.83 -2.04
C ALA A 101 25.86 -4.46 -0.69
N LEU A 102 24.91 -4.62 0.24
CA LEU A 102 25.09 -5.31 1.52
C LEU A 102 24.84 -6.82 1.44
N GLY A 103 24.58 -7.38 0.26
CA GLY A 103 24.42 -8.82 0.02
C GLY A 103 23.00 -9.35 0.13
N ALA A 104 21.98 -8.49 0.13
CA ALA A 104 20.58 -8.93 0.10
C ALA A 104 20.20 -9.54 -1.26
N ASP A 105 19.42 -10.62 -1.23
CA ASP A 105 18.95 -11.27 -2.46
C ASP A 105 17.88 -10.43 -3.19
N ALA A 106 18.10 -10.24 -4.49
CA ALA A 106 17.21 -9.52 -5.40
C ALA A 106 16.39 -10.46 -6.30
N SER A 107 16.62 -11.77 -6.27
CA SER A 107 16.07 -12.72 -7.25
C SER A 107 14.54 -12.65 -7.37
N ALA A 108 13.83 -12.58 -6.24
CA ALA A 108 12.37 -12.49 -6.20
C ALA A 108 11.85 -11.20 -6.85
N LEU A 109 12.45 -10.06 -6.52
CA LEU A 109 12.07 -8.76 -7.10
C LEU A 109 12.37 -8.71 -8.60
N THR A 110 13.56 -9.18 -9.03
CA THR A 110 13.93 -9.24 -10.45
C THR A 110 12.98 -10.14 -11.24
N THR A 111 12.62 -11.29 -10.68
CA THR A 111 11.65 -12.21 -11.31
C THR A 111 10.27 -11.57 -11.43
N LEU A 112 9.81 -10.85 -10.39
CA LEU A 112 8.52 -10.15 -10.41
C LEU A 112 8.47 -9.11 -11.51
N LEU A 113 9.48 -8.23 -11.57
CA LEU A 113 9.55 -7.17 -12.57
C LEU A 113 9.64 -7.74 -14.00
N ALA A 114 10.38 -8.84 -14.20
CA ALA A 114 10.48 -9.50 -15.50
C ALA A 114 9.18 -10.20 -15.98
N GLN A 115 8.19 -10.36 -15.09
CA GLN A 115 6.91 -11.00 -15.38
C GLN A 115 5.75 -10.01 -15.51
N ILE A 116 6.04 -8.70 -15.50
CA ILE A 116 5.04 -7.66 -15.73
C ILE A 116 4.67 -7.65 -17.23
N ASN A 117 3.39 -7.79 -17.51
CA ASN A 117 2.82 -7.68 -18.84
C ASN A 117 1.39 -7.14 -18.73
N VAL A 118 1.29 -5.84 -18.43
CA VAL A 118 0.03 -5.14 -18.19
C VAL A 118 -0.17 -4.05 -19.23
N SER A 119 -1.36 -3.98 -19.80
CA SER A 119 -1.72 -2.93 -20.76
C SER A 119 -1.85 -1.57 -20.06
N TRP A 120 -1.47 -0.50 -20.75
CA TRP A 120 -1.51 0.85 -20.16
C TRP A 120 -2.88 1.27 -19.59
N PRO A 121 -4.05 0.90 -20.16
CA PRO A 121 -5.34 1.23 -19.56
C PRO A 121 -5.56 0.53 -18.23
N VAL A 122 -5.20 -0.76 -18.15
CA VAL A 122 -5.34 -1.56 -16.92
C VAL A 122 -4.35 -1.08 -15.86
N ALA A 123 -3.09 -0.84 -16.24
CA ALA A 123 -2.09 -0.28 -15.34
C ALA A 123 -2.56 1.06 -14.73
N THR A 124 -3.11 1.95 -15.56
CA THR A 124 -3.65 3.24 -15.09
C THR A 124 -4.81 3.06 -14.12
N LEU A 125 -5.79 2.22 -14.48
CA LEU A 125 -6.96 1.99 -13.64
C LEU A 125 -6.58 1.36 -12.29
N VAL A 126 -5.76 0.30 -12.31
CA VAL A 126 -5.34 -0.40 -11.10
C VAL A 126 -4.52 0.50 -10.20
N SER A 127 -3.56 1.26 -10.74
CA SER A 127 -2.73 2.17 -9.94
C SER A 127 -3.57 3.23 -9.20
N LEU A 128 -4.62 3.74 -9.83
CA LEU A 128 -5.52 4.72 -9.19
C LEU A 128 -6.36 4.08 -8.08
N VAL A 129 -6.90 2.88 -8.30
CA VAL A 129 -7.79 2.21 -7.36
C VAL A 129 -6.99 1.60 -6.20
N ASN A 130 -5.95 0.83 -6.49
CA ASN A 130 -5.08 0.20 -5.49
C ASN A 130 -4.40 1.26 -4.62
N GLY A 131 -3.74 2.25 -5.23
CA GLY A 131 -3.10 3.33 -4.49
C GLY A 131 -4.08 4.12 -3.62
N SER A 132 -5.34 4.28 -4.05
CA SER A 132 -6.39 4.85 -3.19
C SER A 132 -6.75 3.92 -2.04
N PHE A 133 -7.06 2.65 -2.33
CA PHE A 133 -7.46 1.65 -1.35
C PHE A 133 -6.40 1.48 -0.26
N GLU A 134 -5.15 1.29 -0.65
CA GLU A 134 -4.04 1.10 0.27
C GLU A 134 -3.84 2.30 1.19
N GLU A 135 -3.78 3.53 0.66
CA GLU A 135 -3.55 4.71 1.50
C GLU A 135 -4.75 4.99 2.42
N LEU A 136 -5.98 4.68 2.00
CA LEU A 136 -7.16 4.78 2.83
C LEU A 136 -7.14 3.78 3.99
N VAL A 137 -6.77 2.52 3.73
CA VAL A 137 -6.78 1.45 4.72
C VAL A 137 -5.55 1.53 5.64
N LEU A 138 -4.36 1.64 5.07
CA LEU A 138 -3.10 1.50 5.79
C LEU A 138 -2.62 2.79 6.43
N VAL A 139 -3.04 3.95 5.93
CA VAL A 139 -2.62 5.24 6.48
C VAL A 139 -3.79 5.96 7.13
N TRP A 140 -4.81 6.33 6.36
CA TRP A 140 -5.91 7.15 6.88
C TRP A 140 -6.68 6.46 8.02
N LEU A 141 -7.13 5.22 7.81
CA LEU A 141 -7.89 4.45 8.80
C LEU A 141 -7.05 4.12 10.04
N ILE A 142 -5.77 3.72 9.85
CA ILE A 142 -4.84 3.46 10.95
C ILE A 142 -4.64 4.72 11.80
N PHE A 143 -4.37 5.88 11.21
CA PHE A 143 -4.18 7.11 11.97
C PHE A 143 -5.47 7.61 12.61
N ALA A 144 -6.61 7.47 11.94
CA ALA A 144 -7.91 7.80 12.50
C ALA A 144 -8.20 6.99 13.77
N ARG A 145 -7.79 5.72 13.81
CA ARG A 145 -8.07 4.85 14.96
C ARG A 145 -6.96 4.81 16.00
N LEU A 146 -5.70 4.78 15.61
CA LEU A 146 -4.56 4.54 16.48
C LEU A 146 -3.72 5.79 16.75
N GLY A 147 -4.00 6.92 16.09
CA GLY A 147 -3.23 8.15 16.25
C GLY A 147 -3.23 8.72 17.69
N HIS A 148 -4.25 8.42 18.49
CA HIS A 148 -4.30 8.82 19.90
C HIS A 148 -3.39 8.00 20.82
N HIS A 149 -2.86 6.86 20.35
CA HIS A 149 -1.82 6.09 21.05
C HIS A 149 -0.41 6.60 20.74
N GLY A 150 -0.29 7.67 19.94
CA GLY A 150 0.97 8.30 19.56
C GLY A 150 1.32 8.09 18.09
N THR A 151 1.97 9.10 17.51
CA THR A 151 2.35 9.11 16.09
C THR A 151 3.25 7.94 15.72
N GLY A 152 4.26 7.63 16.53
CA GLY A 152 5.18 6.53 16.26
C GLY A 152 4.48 5.16 16.22
N PHE A 153 3.48 4.94 17.09
CA PHE A 153 2.71 3.71 17.09
C PHE A 153 1.86 3.55 15.82
N ALA A 154 1.16 4.61 15.40
CA ALA A 154 0.38 4.59 14.16
C ALA A 154 1.26 4.37 12.92
N VAL A 155 2.43 5.03 12.85
CA VAL A 155 3.43 4.82 11.79
C VAL A 155 3.91 3.37 11.79
N GLY A 156 4.30 2.82 12.95
CA GLY A 156 4.79 1.45 13.05
C GLY A 156 3.77 0.42 12.59
N ILE A 157 2.50 0.55 12.99
CA ILE A 157 1.43 -0.35 12.54
C ILE A 157 1.17 -0.21 11.04
N SER A 158 1.12 1.02 10.51
CA SER A 158 0.94 1.27 9.07
C SER A 158 2.02 0.59 8.23
N VAL A 159 3.29 0.80 8.60
CA VAL A 159 4.44 0.21 7.91
C VAL A 159 4.45 -1.31 8.03
N LEU A 160 4.21 -1.85 9.23
CA LEU A 160 4.21 -3.29 9.48
C LEU A 160 3.18 -4.01 8.61
N LEU A 161 1.94 -3.52 8.57
CA LEU A 161 0.85 -4.13 7.79
C LEU A 161 1.16 -4.14 6.29
N ARG A 162 1.75 -3.06 5.77
CA ARG A 162 2.15 -3.00 4.35
C ARG A 162 3.28 -3.99 4.06
N VAL A 163 4.32 -4.00 4.89
CA VAL A 163 5.46 -4.90 4.72
C VAL A 163 5.03 -6.37 4.77
N LEU A 164 4.17 -6.75 5.72
CA LEU A 164 3.68 -8.13 5.85
C LEU A 164 2.93 -8.61 4.60
N ALA A 165 2.19 -7.73 3.93
CA ALA A 165 1.52 -8.06 2.67
C ALA A 165 2.49 -8.22 1.48
N HIS A 166 3.70 -7.67 1.58
CA HIS A 166 4.66 -7.59 0.47
C HIS A 166 5.93 -8.44 0.67
N VAL A 167 5.96 -9.30 1.69
CA VAL A 167 7.12 -10.18 1.96
C VAL A 167 7.49 -11.09 0.78
N TYR A 168 6.54 -11.35 -0.13
CA TYR A 168 6.74 -12.15 -1.33
C TYR A 168 7.73 -11.53 -2.33
N GLN A 169 8.03 -10.23 -2.21
CA GLN A 169 9.00 -9.54 -3.08
C GLN A 169 10.47 -9.80 -2.70
N GLY A 170 10.71 -10.60 -1.65
CA GLY A 170 12.04 -10.91 -1.13
C GLY A 170 12.70 -9.73 -0.40
N PRO A 171 13.94 -9.90 0.11
CA PRO A 171 14.60 -8.93 0.97
C PRO A 171 14.76 -7.53 0.35
N VAL A 172 15.15 -7.46 -0.93
CA VAL A 172 15.32 -6.18 -1.63
C VAL A 172 13.97 -5.51 -1.88
N GLY A 173 12.95 -6.25 -2.31
CA GLY A 173 11.59 -5.72 -2.48
C GLY A 173 11.00 -5.20 -1.18
N VAL A 174 11.10 -5.98 -0.10
CA VAL A 174 10.69 -5.58 1.26
C VAL A 174 11.38 -4.31 1.73
N THR A 175 12.67 -4.14 1.41
CA THR A 175 13.40 -2.89 1.75
C THR A 175 12.77 -1.68 1.04
N GLY A 176 12.44 -1.82 -0.24
CA GLY A 176 11.75 -0.78 -0.99
C GLY A 176 10.38 -0.45 -0.43
N VAL A 177 9.56 -1.47 -0.15
CA VAL A 177 8.23 -1.32 0.44
C VAL A 177 8.29 -0.67 1.82
N PHE A 178 9.26 -1.05 2.65
CA PHE A 178 9.46 -0.44 3.96
C PHE A 178 9.75 1.06 3.85
N ILE A 179 10.67 1.47 2.98
CA ILE A 179 11.04 2.88 2.77
C ILE A 179 9.83 3.67 2.26
N PHE A 180 9.14 3.15 1.26
CA PHE A 180 7.93 3.74 0.71
C PHE A 180 6.84 3.92 1.78
N ALA A 181 6.51 2.84 2.51
CA ALA A 181 5.49 2.84 3.56
C ALA A 181 5.82 3.84 4.67
N LEU A 182 7.08 3.89 5.10
CA LEU A 182 7.54 4.79 6.13
C LEU A 182 7.39 6.25 5.69
N LEU A 183 7.79 6.56 4.45
CA LEU A 183 7.69 7.91 3.91
C LEU A 183 6.23 8.38 3.80
N MET A 184 5.32 7.53 3.30
CA MET A 184 3.89 7.84 3.22
C MET A 184 3.29 8.07 4.61
N ALA A 185 3.55 7.17 5.56
CA ALA A 185 3.04 7.29 6.93
C ALA A 185 3.56 8.55 7.64
N LEU A 186 4.85 8.90 7.47
CA LEU A 186 5.44 10.12 8.02
C LEU A 186 4.88 11.39 7.35
N ALA A 187 4.69 11.38 6.03
CA ALA A 187 4.08 12.48 5.32
C ALA A 187 2.64 12.73 5.82
N TYR A 188 1.86 11.67 6.01
CA TYR A 188 0.53 11.80 6.60
C TYR A 188 0.57 12.28 8.04
N ALA A 189 1.47 11.74 8.86
CA ALA A 189 1.63 12.18 10.25
C ALA A 189 1.85 13.69 10.35
N ARG A 190 2.66 14.25 9.45
CA ARG A 190 3.04 15.66 9.40
C ARG A 190 1.96 16.57 8.82
N TYR A 191 1.31 16.17 7.73
CA TYR A 191 0.44 17.05 6.95
C TYR A 191 -1.05 16.74 7.08
N ARG A 192 -1.41 15.50 7.45
CA ARG A 192 -2.81 15.02 7.57
C ARG A 192 -3.63 15.24 6.29
N ARG A 193 -2.98 15.06 5.13
CA ARG A 193 -3.59 15.16 3.80
C ARG A 193 -3.42 13.83 3.09
N ILE A 194 -4.51 13.28 2.57
CA ILE A 194 -4.50 11.95 1.94
C ILE A 194 -4.27 12.02 0.43
N TRP A 195 -4.75 13.07 -0.24
CA TRP A 195 -4.62 13.19 -1.70
C TRP A 195 -3.17 13.15 -2.22
N PRO A 196 -2.19 13.86 -1.62
CA PRO A 196 -0.80 13.76 -2.06
C PRO A 196 -0.26 12.32 -2.00
N LEU A 197 -0.68 11.53 -1.00
CA LEU A 197 -0.26 10.14 -0.84
C LEU A 197 -0.88 9.25 -1.91
N ILE A 198 -2.19 9.38 -2.13
CA ILE A 198 -2.90 8.64 -3.19
C ILE A 198 -2.26 8.90 -4.55
N LEU A 199 -2.00 10.16 -4.87
CA LEU A 199 -1.35 10.53 -6.12
C LEU A 199 0.07 9.96 -6.21
N ALA A 200 0.85 10.06 -5.13
CA ALA A 200 2.22 9.56 -5.12
C ALA A 200 2.28 8.04 -5.29
N HIS A 201 1.37 7.32 -4.64
CA HIS A 201 1.22 5.88 -4.74
C HIS A 201 0.82 5.48 -6.16
N ALA A 202 -0.27 6.05 -6.69
CA ALA A 202 -0.74 5.74 -8.04
C ALA A 202 0.33 5.99 -9.12
N LEU A 203 1.16 7.03 -8.98
CA LEU A 203 2.28 7.25 -9.90
C LEU A 203 3.40 6.23 -9.75
N THR A 204 3.65 5.76 -8.52
CA THR A 204 4.65 4.72 -8.23
C THR A 204 4.23 3.39 -8.87
N ASP A 205 2.97 2.99 -8.68
CA ASP A 205 2.43 1.76 -9.27
C ASP A 205 2.39 1.85 -10.79
N LEU A 206 1.94 2.98 -11.33
CA LEU A 206 1.85 3.17 -12.77
C LEU A 206 3.23 3.05 -13.42
N LEU A 207 4.25 3.67 -12.81
CA LEU A 207 5.62 3.54 -13.29
C LEU A 207 6.16 2.11 -13.16
N ALA A 208 5.79 1.38 -12.12
CA ALA A 208 6.22 -0.01 -11.94
C ALA A 208 5.55 -0.96 -12.95
N LEU A 209 4.27 -0.77 -13.24
CA LEU A 209 3.48 -1.62 -14.13
C LEU A 209 3.73 -1.37 -15.62
N LEU A 210 4.37 -0.25 -15.98
CA LEU A 210 4.69 0.12 -17.37
C LEU A 210 6.15 -0.16 -17.78
N GLN A 211 6.93 -0.84 -16.93
CA GLN A 211 8.32 -1.20 -17.20
C GLN A 211 8.47 -2.46 -18.04
#